data_AF-A0A662AW51-F1
#
_entry.id   AF-A0A662AW51-F1
#
_cell.length_a   1.000
_cell.length_b   1.000
_cell.length_c   1.000
_cell.angle_alpha   90.00
_cell.angle_beta   90.00
_cell.angle_gamma   90.00
#
_symmetry.space_group_name_H-M   'P 1'
#
loop_
_entity.id
_entity.type
_entity.pdbx_description
1 polymer ?
#
loop_
_entity_poly.entity_id
_entity_poly.type
_entity_poly.pdbx_seq_one_letter_code
_entity_poly.pdbx_strand_id
1 'polypeptide(L)'
;LVEGKKVKDAVFEAGQARFRAIVLTTITTSVGLYPIILEKSFQAQFLIPMAIALAYGVFVGTGFILIFFPVLIMVLNDAKRYAAYVYNRINLWIMQGDHHQEIAPETIKNLSSMPSRESVEIAIIHSKRTID
;
A
#
# COMPACT_ATOMS: atom_id res chain seq x y z
N LEU A 1 -0.22 6.43 6.50
CA LEU A 1 -0.45 7.82 6.05
C LEU A 1 0.21 8.70 7.10
N VAL A 2 1.44 9.15 6.85
CA VAL A 2 2.32 9.67 7.92
C VAL A 2 2.09 11.16 8.21
N GLU A 3 1.41 11.91 7.35
CA GLU A 3 1.39 13.39 7.46
C GLU A 3 -0.01 14.03 7.36
N GLY A 4 -1.08 13.25 7.37
CA GLY A 4 -2.41 13.83 7.28
C GLY A 4 -2.85 14.42 5.96
N LYS A 5 -2.11 14.07 4.94
CA LYS A 5 -2.56 14.14 3.56
C LYS A 5 -3.80 13.27 3.40
N LYS A 6 -4.81 13.80 2.70
CA LYS A 6 -5.97 13.03 2.24
C LYS A 6 -5.45 11.78 1.53
N VAL A 7 -6.09 10.62 1.73
CA VAL A 7 -5.65 9.32 1.17
C VAL A 7 -5.29 9.42 -0.31
N LYS A 8 -6.06 10.22 -1.08
CA LYS A 8 -5.82 10.44 -2.51
C LYS A 8 -4.45 11.10 -2.80
N ASP A 9 -4.10 12.14 -2.05
CA ASP A 9 -2.85 12.87 -2.24
C ASP A 9 -1.64 12.02 -1.84
N ALA A 10 -1.78 11.27 -0.73
CA ALA A 10 -0.74 10.34 -0.29
C ALA A 10 -0.52 9.17 -1.27
N VAL A 11 -1.59 8.67 -1.91
CA VAL A 11 -1.48 7.63 -2.95
C VAL A 11 -0.78 8.17 -4.19
N PHE A 12 -1.07 9.42 -4.59
CA PHE A 12 -0.45 10.05 -5.75
C PHE A 12 1.06 10.27 -5.53
N GLU A 13 1.44 10.82 -4.39
CA GLU A 13 2.85 11.06 -4.02
C GLU A 13 3.64 9.74 -3.88
N ALA A 14 3.03 8.73 -3.25
CA ALA A 14 3.62 7.39 -3.16
C ALA A 14 3.79 6.73 -4.55
N GLY A 15 2.81 6.91 -5.43
CA GLY A 15 2.88 6.46 -6.82
C GLY A 15 4.01 7.14 -7.58
N GLN A 16 4.15 8.47 -7.45
CA GLN A 16 5.19 9.24 -8.14
C GLN A 16 6.61 8.87 -7.67
N ALA A 17 6.82 8.70 -6.36
CA ALA A 17 8.10 8.27 -5.81
C ALA A 17 8.49 6.88 -6.31
N ARG A 18 7.54 5.96 -6.39
CA ARG A 18 7.76 4.60 -6.90
C ARG A 18 7.96 4.56 -8.41
N PHE A 19 7.25 5.40 -9.16
CA PHE A 19 7.42 5.51 -10.60
C PHE A 19 8.86 5.83 -10.99
N ARG A 20 9.46 6.86 -10.37
CA ARG A 20 10.87 7.21 -10.61
C ARG A 20 11.81 6.06 -10.27
N ALA A 21 11.63 5.44 -9.10
CA ALA A 21 12.49 4.35 -8.65
C ALA A 21 12.42 3.13 -9.59
N ILE A 22 11.21 2.71 -9.96
CA ILE A 22 10.99 1.53 -10.81
C ILE A 22 11.53 1.78 -12.22
N VAL A 23 11.25 2.95 -12.81
CA VAL A 23 11.77 3.30 -14.14
C VAL A 23 13.30 3.31 -14.14
N LEU A 24 13.93 3.88 -13.10
CA LEU A 24 15.39 3.90 -12.98
C LEU A 24 15.99 2.50 -12.84
N THR A 25 15.34 1.62 -12.06
CA THR A 25 15.76 0.22 -11.91
C THR A 25 15.64 -0.51 -13.24
N THR A 26 14.51 -0.40 -13.94
CA THR A 26 14.30 -1.04 -15.24
C THR A 26 15.35 -0.61 -16.26
N ILE A 27 15.62 0.70 -16.35
CA ILE A 27 16.67 1.23 -17.23
C ILE A 27 18.03 0.66 -16.85
N THR A 28 18.40 0.70 -15.56
CA THR A 28 19.69 0.19 -15.10
C THR A 28 19.85 -1.32 -15.33
N THR A 29 18.79 -2.11 -15.12
CA THR A 29 18.81 -3.56 -15.35
C THR A 29 18.97 -3.88 -16.83
N SER A 30 18.21 -3.21 -17.71
CA SER A 30 18.33 -3.42 -19.16
C SER A 30 19.71 -2.99 -19.69
N VAL A 31 20.25 -1.87 -19.21
CA VAL A 31 21.60 -1.40 -19.57
C VAL A 31 22.67 -2.35 -19.02
N GLY A 32 22.52 -2.89 -17.80
CA GLY A 32 23.45 -3.84 -17.22
C GLY A 32 23.47 -5.21 -17.89
N LEU A 33 22.35 -5.63 -18.48
CA LEU A 33 22.24 -6.87 -19.26
C LEU A 33 22.74 -6.72 -20.71
N TYR A 34 22.76 -5.49 -21.25
CA TYR A 34 23.24 -5.20 -22.60
C TYR A 34 24.64 -5.74 -22.92
N PRO A 35 25.70 -5.54 -22.08
CA PRO A 35 27.03 -6.08 -22.38
C PRO A 35 27.05 -7.62 -22.39
N ILE A 36 26.25 -8.27 -21.54
CA ILE A 36 26.18 -9.74 -21.44
C ILE A 36 25.58 -10.33 -22.73
N ILE A 37 24.62 -9.65 -23.33
CA ILE A 37 23.98 -10.08 -24.59
C ILE A 37 24.95 -9.95 -25.78
N LEU A 38 25.90 -9.02 -25.71
CA LEU A 38 26.91 -8.82 -26.77
C LEU A 38 28.10 -9.79 -26.68
N GLU A 39 28.29 -10.43 -25.52
CA GLU A 39 29.38 -11.36 -25.27
C GLU A 39 29.17 -12.67 -26.06
N LYS A 40 30.14 -13.04 -26.91
CA LYS A 40 30.03 -14.21 -27.83
C LYS A 40 30.67 -15.49 -27.28
N SER A 41 31.15 -15.47 -26.02
CA SER A 41 31.75 -16.62 -25.35
C SER A 41 30.80 -17.82 -25.27
N PHE A 42 31.34 -19.04 -25.36
CA PHE A 42 30.58 -20.29 -25.15
C PHE A 42 29.93 -20.34 -23.75
N GLN A 43 30.55 -19.73 -22.73
CA GLN A 43 29.92 -19.60 -21.41
C GLN A 43 28.76 -18.59 -21.41
N ALA A 44 28.83 -17.54 -22.23
CA ALA A 44 27.79 -16.51 -22.30
C ALA A 44 26.52 -17.00 -23.02
N GLN A 45 26.62 -17.99 -23.91
CA GLN A 45 25.47 -18.53 -24.65
C GLN A 45 24.38 -19.14 -23.75
N PHE A 46 24.73 -19.67 -22.58
CA PHE A 46 23.76 -20.13 -21.58
C PHE A 46 23.09 -18.98 -20.81
N LEU A 47 23.76 -17.83 -20.69
CA LEU A 47 23.26 -16.65 -19.98
C LEU A 47 22.35 -15.77 -20.84
N ILE A 48 22.55 -15.76 -22.17
CA ILE A 48 21.72 -15.00 -23.12
C ILE A 48 20.21 -15.30 -22.98
N PRO A 49 19.73 -16.56 -23.01
CA PRO A 49 18.29 -16.84 -22.91
C PRO A 49 17.70 -16.43 -21.54
N MET A 50 18.48 -16.53 -20.47
CA MET A 50 18.07 -16.06 -19.14
C MET A 50 17.98 -14.52 -19.09
N ALA A 51 18.96 -13.82 -19.66
CA ALA A 51 19.00 -12.35 -19.71
C ALA A 51 17.81 -11.79 -20.49
N ILE A 52 17.46 -12.40 -21.63
CA ILE A 52 16.32 -11.99 -22.46
C ILE A 52 15.00 -12.17 -21.70
N ALA A 53 14.81 -13.31 -21.02
CA ALA A 53 13.62 -13.56 -20.21
C ALA A 53 13.45 -12.51 -19.10
N LEU A 54 14.54 -12.18 -18.40
CA LEU A 54 14.52 -11.15 -17.35
C LEU A 54 14.24 -9.75 -17.91
N ALA A 55 14.89 -9.36 -19.01
CA ALA A 55 14.69 -8.04 -19.60
C ALA A 55 13.22 -7.81 -20.01
N TYR A 56 12.61 -8.77 -20.70
CA TYR A 56 11.19 -8.71 -21.06
C TYR A 56 10.28 -8.80 -19.83
N GLY A 57 10.59 -9.68 -18.87
CA GLY A 57 9.82 -9.83 -17.64
C GLY A 57 9.78 -8.55 -16.80
N VAL A 58 10.91 -7.85 -16.67
CA VAL A 58 10.99 -6.57 -15.97
C VAL A 58 10.24 -5.48 -16.73
N PHE A 59 10.32 -5.43 -18.07
CA PHE A 59 9.57 -4.45 -18.86
C PHE A 59 8.05 -4.59 -18.68
N VAL A 60 7.51 -5.81 -18.82
CA VAL A 60 6.09 -6.08 -18.63
C VAL A 60 5.69 -5.91 -17.16
N GLY A 61 6.51 -6.42 -16.24
CA GLY A 61 6.29 -6.29 -14.80
C GLY A 61 6.30 -4.84 -14.31
N THR A 62 7.10 -3.97 -14.93
CA THR A 62 7.10 -2.53 -14.63
C THR A 62 5.74 -1.91 -14.91
N GLY A 63 5.18 -2.15 -16.11
CA GLY A 63 3.84 -1.66 -16.45
C GLY A 63 2.76 -2.22 -15.52
N PHE A 64 2.83 -3.53 -15.23
CA PHE A 64 1.91 -4.19 -14.32
C PHE A 64 1.96 -3.59 -12.91
N ILE A 65 3.14 -3.47 -12.31
CA ILE A 65 3.31 -2.96 -10.94
C ILE A 65 2.88 -1.51 -10.84
N LEU A 66 3.12 -0.67 -11.85
CA LEU A 66 2.68 0.73 -11.81
C LEU A 66 1.17 0.90 -11.72
N ILE A 67 0.41 0.00 -12.33
CA ILE A 67 -1.06 -0.01 -12.22
C ILE A 67 -1.49 -0.73 -10.94
N PHE A 68 -0.84 -1.84 -10.61
CA PHE A 68 -1.21 -2.69 -9.48
C PHE A 68 -0.92 -2.03 -8.11
N PHE A 69 0.20 -1.33 -7.98
CA PHE A 69 0.65 -0.71 -6.73
C PHE A 69 -0.33 0.33 -6.15
N PRO A 70 -0.86 1.32 -6.91
CA PRO A 70 -1.83 2.27 -6.37
C PRO A 70 -3.15 1.60 -5.97
N VAL A 71 -3.60 0.60 -6.74
CA VAL A 71 -4.79 -0.21 -6.40
C VAL A 71 -4.57 -0.95 -5.09
N LEU A 72 -3.40 -1.57 -4.91
CA LEU A 72 -3.05 -2.28 -3.69
C LEU A 72 -3.09 -1.36 -2.46
N ILE A 73 -2.57 -0.13 -2.57
CA ILE A 73 -2.62 0.84 -1.45
C ILE A 73 -4.08 1.21 -1.10
N MET A 74 -4.94 1.42 -2.10
CA MET A 74 -6.36 1.71 -1.85
C MET A 74 -7.05 0.54 -1.14
N VAL A 75 -6.84 -0.68 -1.61
CA VAL A 75 -7.42 -1.89 -1.00
C VAL A 75 -6.92 -2.09 0.43
N LEU A 76 -5.62 -1.91 0.68
CA LEU A 76 -5.05 -1.99 2.03
C LEU A 76 -5.64 -0.94 2.98
N ASN A 77 -5.91 0.27 2.48
CA ASN A 77 -6.56 1.32 3.26
C ASN A 77 -8.01 0.96 3.62
N ASP A 78 -8.77 0.43 2.67
CA ASP A 78 -10.15 -0.01 2.92
C ASP A 78 -10.21 -1.25 3.83
N ALA A 79 -9.26 -2.18 3.70
CA ALA A 79 -9.12 -3.34 4.60
C ALA A 79 -8.83 -2.92 6.05
N LYS A 80 -7.95 -1.92 6.26
CA LYS A 80 -7.70 -1.37 7.60
C LYS A 80 -8.94 -0.71 8.20
N ARG A 81 -9.72 0.02 7.39
CA ARG A 81 -11.00 0.60 7.84
C ARG A 81 -11.99 -0.48 8.25
N TYR A 82 -12.10 -1.54 7.46
CA TYR A 82 -12.99 -2.65 7.75
C TYR A 82 -12.57 -3.38 9.03
N ALA A 83 -11.28 -3.65 9.21
CA ALA A 83 -10.76 -4.26 10.44
C ALA A 83 -11.06 -3.43 11.69
N ALA A 84 -10.86 -2.11 11.63
CA ALA A 84 -11.19 -1.20 12.73
C ALA A 84 -12.70 -1.16 13.02
N TYR A 85 -13.54 -1.16 11.98
CA TYR A 85 -14.98 -1.25 12.12
C TYR A 85 -15.41 -2.54 12.83
N VAL A 86 -14.88 -3.69 12.40
CA VAL A 86 -15.19 -4.99 13.00
C VAL A 86 -14.74 -5.05 14.46
N TYR A 87 -13.54 -4.55 14.77
CA TYR A 87 -13.03 -4.46 16.15
C TYR A 87 -13.97 -3.63 17.04
N ASN A 88 -14.36 -2.44 16.59
CA ASN A 88 -15.27 -1.57 17.34
C ASN A 88 -16.66 -2.22 17.52
N ARG A 89 -17.16 -2.94 16.51
CA ARG A 89 -18.43 -3.67 16.57
C ARG A 89 -18.41 -4.81 17.56
N ILE A 90 -17.29 -5.55 17.64
CA ILE A 90 -17.11 -6.63 18.61
C ILE A 90 -17.00 -6.04 20.02
N ASN A 91 -16.22 -4.97 20.19
CA ASN A 91 -16.07 -4.30 21.49
C ASN A 91 -17.42 -3.78 22.02
N LEU A 92 -18.26 -3.22 21.13
CA LEU A 92 -19.63 -2.81 21.45
C LEU A 92 -20.51 -3.97 21.93
N TRP A 93 -20.44 -5.12 21.26
CA TRP A 93 -21.24 -6.28 21.64
C TRP A 93 -20.83 -6.82 23.03
N ILE A 94 -19.53 -6.78 23.34
CA ILE A 94 -19.01 -7.14 24.67
C ILE A 94 -19.48 -6.12 25.72
N MET A 95 -19.39 -4.82 25.43
CA MET A 95 -19.83 -3.76 26.34
C MET A 95 -21.34 -3.80 26.61
N GLN A 96 -22.17 -4.14 25.62
CA GLN A 96 -23.63 -4.30 25.80
C GLN A 96 -24.02 -5.50 26.66
N GLY A 97 -23.14 -6.52 26.78
CA GLY A 97 -23.35 -7.68 27.64
C GLY A 97 -23.06 -7.41 29.12
N ASP A 98 -22.37 -6.31 29.44
CA ASP A 98 -22.08 -5.90 30.81
C ASP A 98 -23.26 -5.05 31.34
N HIS A 99 -24.19 -5.70 32.02
CA HIS A 99 -25.43 -5.09 32.56
C HIS A 99 -25.21 -3.98 33.61
N HIS A 100 -23.95 -3.65 33.96
CA HIS A 100 -23.63 -2.60 34.91
C HIS A 100 -23.32 -1.23 34.28
N GLN A 101 -23.19 -1.11 32.95
CA GLN A 101 -22.97 0.18 32.28
C GLN A 101 -24.16 0.58 31.41
N GLU A 102 -24.85 1.65 31.80
CA GLU A 102 -25.81 2.33 30.95
C GLU A 102 -25.04 3.09 29.86
N ILE A 103 -24.85 2.43 28.71
CA ILE A 103 -24.05 2.98 27.61
C ILE A 103 -24.84 4.13 26.98
N ALA A 104 -24.30 5.35 27.08
CA ALA A 104 -24.94 6.53 26.54
C ALA A 104 -25.25 6.36 25.03
N PRO A 105 -26.43 6.80 24.55
CA PRO A 105 -26.86 6.60 23.16
C PRO A 105 -25.93 7.30 22.15
N GLU A 106 -25.26 8.39 22.53
CA GLU A 106 -24.21 9.00 21.70
C GLU A 106 -23.00 8.08 21.48
N THR A 107 -22.62 7.30 22.48
CA THR A 107 -21.48 6.36 22.42
C THR A 107 -21.81 5.19 21.50
N ILE A 108 -23.02 4.64 21.60
CA ILE A 108 -23.50 3.59 20.68
C ILE A 108 -23.52 4.10 19.24
N LYS A 109 -24.04 5.31 18.99
CA LYS A 109 -24.09 5.91 17.66
C LYS A 109 -22.70 6.15 17.07
N ASN A 110 -21.76 6.63 17.88
CA ASN A 110 -20.40 6.91 17.43
C ASN A 110 -19.59 5.63 17.15
N LEU A 111 -19.68 4.60 18.01
CA LEU A 111 -18.98 3.34 17.79
C LEU A 111 -19.64 2.45 16.72
N SER A 112 -20.96 2.54 16.52
CA SER A 112 -21.66 1.76 15.48
C SER A 112 -21.57 2.41 14.10
N SER A 113 -21.32 3.72 14.04
CA SER A 113 -21.12 4.42 12.78
C SER A 113 -19.78 3.99 12.16
N MET A 114 -19.79 3.68 10.86
CA MET A 114 -18.56 3.39 10.14
C MET A 114 -17.66 4.62 10.22
N PRO A 115 -16.42 4.50 10.75
CA PRO A 115 -15.60 5.67 10.99
C PRO A 115 -15.32 6.36 9.65
N SER A 116 -15.71 7.64 9.57
CA SER A 116 -15.74 8.38 8.32
C SER A 116 -14.35 8.49 7.67
N ARG A 117 -14.30 8.88 6.38
CA ARG A 117 -13.03 9.03 5.70
C ARG A 117 -12.09 10.00 6.40
N GLU A 118 -12.62 11.13 6.80
CA GLU A 118 -11.95 12.14 7.62
C GLU A 118 -11.65 11.69 9.04
N SER A 119 -12.56 10.99 9.72
CA SER A 119 -12.36 10.65 11.15
C SER A 119 -11.17 9.71 11.37
N VAL A 120 -11.00 8.71 10.50
CA VAL A 120 -9.84 7.81 10.55
C VAL A 120 -8.56 8.54 10.14
N GLU A 121 -8.64 9.43 9.14
CA GLU A 121 -7.49 10.25 8.73
C GLU A 121 -7.04 11.14 9.90
N ILE A 122 -7.94 11.91 10.53
CA ILE A 122 -7.65 12.78 11.68
C ILE A 122 -7.05 11.98 12.85
N ALA A 123 -7.61 10.82 13.19
CA ALA A 123 -7.08 9.98 14.27
C ALA A 123 -5.64 9.48 13.99
N ILE A 124 -5.35 9.06 12.76
CA ILE A 124 -4.00 8.61 12.37
C ILE A 124 -3.00 9.77 12.42
N ILE A 125 -3.41 10.97 12.02
CA ILE A 125 -2.59 12.19 12.07
C ILE A 125 -2.27 12.57 13.51
N HIS A 126 -3.31 12.62 14.35
CA HIS A 126 -3.17 13.01 15.74
C HIS A 126 -2.30 12.02 16.50
N SER A 127 -2.51 10.72 16.28
CA SER A 127 -1.71 9.65 16.91
C SER A 127 -0.23 9.71 16.51
N LYS A 128 0.10 10.12 15.28
CA LYS A 128 1.50 10.29 14.86
C LYS A 128 2.16 11.53 15.45
N ARG A 129 1.44 12.65 15.54
CA ARG A 129 1.95 13.89 16.12
C ARG A 129 2.20 13.80 17.65
N THR A 130 1.59 12.85 18.34
CA THR A 130 1.81 12.60 19.78
C THR A 130 2.96 11.63 20.09
N ILE A 131 3.55 10.98 19.08
CA ILE A 131 4.63 9.98 19.23
C ILE A 131 6.01 10.56 18.83
N ASP A 132 6.02 11.72 18.16
CA ASP A 132 7.22 12.52 17.85
C ASP A 132 7.36 13.68 18.87
#